data_AF-A0AAD9CC64-F1
#
_entry.id   AF-A0AAD9CC64-F1
#
_cell.length_a   1.000
_cell.length_b   1.000
_cell.length_c   1.000
_cell.angle_alpha   90.00
_cell.angle_beta   90.00
_cell.angle_gamma   90.00
#
_symmetry.space_group_name_H-M   'P 1'
#
loop_
_entity.id
_entity.type
_entity.pdbx_description
1 polymer ?
#
loop_
_entity_poly.entity_id
_entity_poly.type
_entity_poly.pdbx_seq_one_letter_code
_entity_poly.pdbx_strand_id
1 'polypeptide(L)'
;MITTEAAREFQAKERKHKEQLKRCLSAALSADLDRLLQEELEADVSLYAGAGSLQAHRAVLLARAPHVLQGQAHKDPTNIYLSGYELSGLKDFLRRVYTAHQSMHSAEIIPDMDDSVPESTAPDPADLCGSSDPDAVLEPASGLGADLLGLYQRGEQCDITIQVAEQVFSCHRAILCARSQYFRAMLSGSWMESSRQCITLQGLGPDEMEVLLQFMYGAIVDLPPGASASQVVLAADMLGLEGLKDVVEMVLTRDYCRFFPKPIDGVQRTVLECLSLTHALGLQNLHLLCK
;
A
#
# COMPACT_ATOMS: atom_id res chain seq x y z
N MET A 1 33.69 -13.35 16.50
CA MET A 1 33.53 -11.88 16.56
C MET A 1 33.44 -11.38 15.13
N ILE A 2 32.25 -11.00 14.68
CA ILE A 2 32.09 -10.34 13.38
C ILE A 2 32.86 -9.01 13.48
N THR A 3 33.82 -8.78 12.59
CA THR A 3 34.57 -7.53 12.56
C THR A 3 33.60 -6.38 12.34
N THR A 4 33.77 -5.27 13.06
CA THR A 4 32.93 -4.07 12.95
C THR A 4 32.81 -3.54 11.50
N GLU A 5 33.80 -3.85 10.67
CA GLU A 5 33.84 -3.59 9.23
C GLU A 5 32.82 -4.43 8.44
N ALA A 6 32.76 -5.75 8.65
CA ALA A 6 31.79 -6.62 7.98
C ALA A 6 30.33 -6.26 8.32
N ALA A 7 30.09 -5.85 9.57
CA ALA A 7 28.77 -5.35 9.99
C ALA A 7 28.40 -4.03 9.28
N ARG A 8 29.35 -3.10 9.15
CA ARG A 8 29.15 -1.84 8.41
C ARG A 8 28.91 -2.07 6.92
N GLU A 9 29.65 -2.98 6.29
CA GLU A 9 29.45 -3.34 4.89
C GLU A 9 28.07 -3.96 4.64
N PHE A 10 27.63 -4.85 5.53
CA PHE A 10 26.30 -5.44 5.45
C PHE A 10 25.21 -4.36 5.53
N GLN A 11 25.27 -3.48 6.54
CA GLN A 11 24.32 -2.37 6.68
C GLN A 11 24.32 -1.41 5.49
N ALA A 12 25.49 -1.14 4.89
CA ALA A 12 25.60 -0.31 3.70
C ALA A 12 24.93 -0.96 2.48
N LYS A 13 25.11 -2.29 2.30
CA LYS A 13 24.43 -3.04 1.24
C LYS A 13 22.92 -3.09 1.46
N GLU A 14 22.49 -3.38 2.67
CA GLU A 14 21.07 -3.40 3.03
C GLU A 14 20.40 -2.07 2.71
N ARG A 15 21.00 -0.96 3.17
CA ARG A 15 20.51 0.39 2.86
C ARG A 15 20.42 0.63 1.35
N LYS A 16 21.46 0.27 0.60
CA LYS A 16 21.49 0.46 -0.86
C LYS A 16 20.37 -0.33 -1.57
N HIS A 17 20.18 -1.61 -1.22
CA HIS A 17 19.13 -2.44 -1.80
C HIS A 17 17.75 -1.94 -1.41
N LYS A 18 17.55 -1.58 -0.13
CA LYS A 18 16.30 -0.99 0.36
C LYS A 18 15.96 0.32 -0.34
N GLU A 19 16.93 1.21 -0.53
CA GLU A 19 16.74 2.47 -1.27
C GLU A 19 16.42 2.26 -2.75
N GLN A 20 17.01 1.24 -3.38
CA GLN A 20 16.69 0.88 -4.76
C GLN A 20 15.27 0.33 -4.87
N LEU A 21 14.92 -0.63 -4.02
CA LEU A 21 13.58 -1.21 -3.94
C LEU A 21 12.53 -0.11 -3.69
N LYS A 22 12.78 0.76 -2.71
CA LYS A 22 11.93 1.92 -2.39
C LYS A 22 11.65 2.80 -3.62
N ARG A 23 12.68 3.09 -4.42
CA ARG A 23 12.53 3.88 -5.66
C ARG A 23 11.66 3.16 -6.69
N CYS A 24 11.89 1.87 -6.92
CA CYS A 24 11.11 1.06 -7.86
C CYS A 24 9.63 0.97 -7.44
N LEU A 25 9.37 0.63 -6.17
CA LEU A 25 8.02 0.49 -5.63
C LEU A 25 7.25 1.81 -5.61
N SER A 26 7.92 2.92 -5.25
CA SER A 26 7.35 4.26 -5.30
C SER A 26 6.93 4.66 -6.71
N ALA A 27 7.79 4.39 -7.71
CA ALA A 27 7.48 4.67 -9.11
C ALA A 27 6.32 3.79 -9.63
N ALA A 28 6.30 2.51 -9.27
CA ALA A 28 5.22 1.59 -9.64
C ALA A 28 3.87 2.01 -9.04
N LEU A 29 3.83 2.38 -7.75
CA LEU A 29 2.61 2.87 -7.11
C LEU A 29 2.07 4.12 -7.80
N SER A 30 2.95 5.09 -8.09
CA SER A 30 2.58 6.32 -8.80
C SER A 30 2.04 6.03 -10.21
N ALA A 31 2.67 5.10 -10.94
CA ALA A 31 2.23 4.70 -12.27
C ALA A 31 0.86 3.99 -12.25
N ASP A 32 0.59 3.12 -11.27
CA ASP A 32 -0.71 2.45 -11.14
C ASP A 32 -1.84 3.42 -10.80
N LEU A 33 -1.57 4.44 -9.97
CA LEU A 33 -2.53 5.48 -9.62
C LEU A 33 -2.76 6.44 -10.80
N ASP A 34 -1.73 6.80 -11.56
CA ASP A 34 -1.90 7.57 -12.80
C ASP A 34 -2.75 6.80 -13.82
N ARG A 35 -2.50 5.49 -13.97
CA ARG A 35 -3.30 4.61 -14.83
C ARG A 35 -4.76 4.55 -14.37
N LEU A 36 -5.00 4.41 -13.06
CA LEU A 36 -6.34 4.45 -12.48
C LEU A 36 -7.07 5.76 -12.84
N LEU A 37 -6.40 6.91 -12.71
CA LEU A 37 -6.97 8.22 -13.07
C LEU A 37 -7.29 8.32 -14.56
N GLN A 38 -6.45 7.78 -15.44
CA GLN A 38 -6.63 7.85 -16.89
C GLN A 38 -7.71 6.92 -17.42
N GLU A 39 -7.86 5.75 -16.82
CA GLU A 39 -8.82 4.73 -17.23
C GLU A 39 -10.22 4.95 -16.63
N GLU A 40 -10.33 5.79 -15.59
CA GLU A 40 -11.57 6.10 -14.85
C GLU A 40 -12.27 4.85 -14.30
N LEU A 41 -11.52 3.75 -14.10
CA LEU A 41 -12.05 2.48 -13.62
C LEU A 41 -12.39 2.57 -12.13
N GLU A 42 -13.64 2.26 -11.77
CA GLU A 42 -14.18 2.43 -10.40
C GLU A 42 -14.23 3.90 -9.93
N ALA A 43 -14.24 4.87 -10.86
CA ALA A 43 -14.47 6.26 -10.50
C ALA A 43 -15.89 6.45 -9.94
N ASP A 44 -15.99 7.10 -8.79
CA ASP A 44 -17.21 7.23 -7.98
C ASP A 44 -17.61 8.70 -7.72
N VAL A 45 -16.77 9.65 -8.15
CA VAL A 45 -17.04 11.09 -8.04
C VAL A 45 -16.73 11.85 -9.32
N SER A 46 -17.59 12.82 -9.63
CA SER A 46 -17.43 13.79 -10.72
C SER A 46 -17.12 15.17 -10.14
N LEU A 47 -15.94 15.70 -10.46
CA LEU A 47 -15.50 17.04 -10.05
C LEU A 47 -15.82 18.04 -11.17
N TYR A 48 -16.64 19.05 -10.87
CA TYR A 48 -17.05 20.10 -11.80
C TYR A 48 -16.23 21.37 -11.59
N ALA A 49 -15.65 21.90 -12.68
CA ALA A 49 -14.90 23.15 -12.72
C ALA A 49 -15.27 23.96 -13.98
N GLY A 50 -15.84 25.15 -13.78
CA GLY A 50 -16.37 25.96 -14.87
C GLY A 50 -17.46 25.22 -15.67
N ALA A 51 -17.22 25.01 -16.97
CA ALA A 51 -18.14 24.30 -17.86
C ALA A 51 -17.81 22.81 -18.07
N GLY A 52 -16.78 22.28 -17.41
CA GLY A 52 -16.32 20.90 -17.59
C GLY A 52 -16.34 20.07 -16.29
N SER A 53 -16.13 18.77 -16.44
CA SER A 53 -16.01 17.82 -15.33
C SER A 53 -14.91 16.80 -15.57
N LEU A 54 -14.38 16.24 -14.50
CA LEU A 54 -13.42 15.12 -14.51
C LEU A 54 -13.90 14.02 -13.54
N GLN A 55 -13.68 12.76 -13.92
CA GLN A 55 -13.89 11.64 -13.02
C GLN A 55 -12.71 11.49 -12.06
N ALA A 56 -13.00 11.08 -10.83
CA ALA A 56 -12.01 10.78 -9.81
C ALA A 56 -12.54 9.71 -8.84
N HIS A 57 -11.67 9.32 -7.92
CA HIS A 57 -11.91 8.30 -6.91
C HIS A 57 -11.89 8.93 -5.53
N ARG A 58 -13.00 8.82 -4.79
CA ARG A 58 -13.14 9.36 -3.44
C ARG A 58 -12.04 8.86 -2.52
N ALA A 59 -11.69 7.57 -2.59
CA ALA A 59 -10.60 6.98 -1.81
C ALA A 59 -9.29 7.77 -1.95
N VAL A 60 -8.88 8.08 -3.18
CA VAL A 60 -7.63 8.84 -3.42
C VAL A 60 -7.76 10.28 -2.93
N LEU A 61 -8.92 10.91 -3.12
CA LEU A 61 -9.18 12.27 -2.61
C LEU A 61 -9.19 12.32 -1.08
N LEU A 62 -9.79 11.36 -0.39
CA LEU A 62 -9.76 11.26 1.07
C LEU A 62 -8.33 11.12 1.59
N ALA A 63 -7.54 10.25 0.95
CA ALA A 63 -6.16 10.05 1.33
C ALA A 63 -5.30 11.31 1.13
N ARG A 64 -5.54 12.10 0.10
CA ARG A 64 -4.55 13.08 -0.42
C ARG A 64 -5.02 14.53 -0.43
N ALA A 65 -6.31 14.76 -0.52
CA ALA A 65 -6.92 16.09 -0.63
C ALA A 65 -8.33 16.12 0.01
N PRO A 66 -8.47 15.76 1.30
CA PRO A 66 -9.79 15.62 1.93
C PRO A 66 -10.59 16.93 1.92
N HIS A 67 -9.93 18.09 1.90
CA HIS A 67 -10.56 19.41 1.77
C HIS A 67 -11.43 19.56 0.52
N VAL A 68 -11.15 18.83 -0.57
CA VAL A 68 -11.97 18.83 -1.79
C VAL A 68 -13.37 18.26 -1.54
N LEU A 69 -13.49 17.39 -0.54
CA LEU A 69 -14.75 16.73 -0.17
C LEU A 69 -15.51 17.51 0.91
N GLN A 70 -14.89 18.51 1.54
CA GLN A 70 -15.49 19.31 2.62
C GLN A 70 -16.49 20.35 2.06
N GLY A 71 -17.41 20.80 2.92
CA GLY A 71 -18.36 21.88 2.60
C GLY A 71 -19.49 21.49 1.63
N GLN A 72 -19.64 20.21 1.32
CA GLN A 72 -20.73 19.71 0.48
C GLN A 72 -22.01 19.54 1.30
N ALA A 73 -23.15 19.88 0.71
CA ALA A 73 -24.44 19.82 1.39
C ALA A 73 -24.90 18.39 1.73
N HIS A 74 -24.41 17.38 0.99
CA HIS A 74 -24.71 15.97 1.19
C HIS A 74 -23.53 15.26 1.86
N LYS A 75 -23.82 14.29 2.74
CA LYS A 75 -22.79 13.51 3.46
C LYS A 75 -21.90 12.67 2.54
N ASP A 76 -22.42 12.30 1.35
CA ASP A 76 -21.68 11.53 0.36
C ASP A 76 -22.01 12.03 -1.07
N PRO A 77 -21.36 13.10 -1.55
CA PRO A 77 -21.72 13.78 -2.79
C PRO A 77 -21.01 13.14 -3.99
N THR A 78 -21.75 12.56 -4.92
CA THR A 78 -21.19 12.05 -6.19
C THR A 78 -20.75 13.17 -7.13
N ASN A 79 -21.41 14.33 -7.07
CA ASN A 79 -21.07 15.52 -7.85
C ASN A 79 -20.53 16.60 -6.93
N ILE A 80 -19.30 17.06 -7.18
CA ILE A 80 -18.60 18.04 -6.36
C ILE A 80 -18.29 19.26 -7.22
N TYR A 81 -18.75 20.43 -6.80
CA TYR A 81 -18.58 21.67 -7.54
C TYR A 81 -17.48 22.52 -6.93
N LEU A 82 -16.41 22.77 -7.71
CA LEU A 82 -15.24 23.51 -7.27
C LEU A 82 -15.25 24.91 -7.89
N SER A 83 -15.59 25.91 -7.08
CA SER A 83 -15.48 27.32 -7.49
C SER A 83 -14.02 27.76 -7.59
N GLY A 84 -13.67 28.53 -8.63
CA GLY A 84 -12.33 29.11 -8.77
C GLY A 84 -11.30 28.22 -9.48
N TYR A 85 -11.70 27.02 -9.94
CA TYR A 85 -10.87 26.18 -10.80
C TYR A 85 -11.24 26.34 -12.27
N GLU A 86 -10.23 26.49 -13.12
CA GLU A 86 -10.33 26.17 -14.54
C GLU A 86 -10.09 24.67 -14.77
N LEU A 87 -10.67 24.10 -15.83
CA LEU A 87 -10.60 22.66 -16.10
C LEU A 87 -9.15 22.15 -16.27
N SER A 88 -8.28 22.94 -16.91
CA SER A 88 -6.84 22.62 -17.05
C SER A 88 -6.14 22.56 -15.69
N GLY A 89 -6.37 23.56 -14.84
CA GLY A 89 -5.84 23.61 -13.48
C GLY A 89 -6.33 22.45 -12.62
N LEU A 90 -7.61 22.07 -12.74
CA LEU A 90 -8.16 20.90 -12.05
C LEU A 90 -7.50 19.60 -12.52
N LYS A 91 -7.25 19.45 -13.82
CA LYS A 91 -6.56 18.27 -14.39
C LYS A 91 -5.14 18.14 -13.85
N ASP A 92 -4.39 19.23 -13.79
CA ASP A 92 -3.02 19.23 -13.25
C ASP A 92 -3.01 18.98 -11.74
N PHE A 93 -3.98 19.54 -11.01
CA PHE A 93 -4.19 19.24 -9.60
C PHE A 93 -4.46 17.75 -9.36
N LEU A 94 -5.41 17.15 -10.09
CA LEU A 94 -5.73 15.73 -9.96
C LEU A 94 -4.52 14.84 -10.27
N ARG A 95 -3.78 15.13 -11.36
CA ARG A 95 -2.54 14.39 -11.64
C ARG A 95 -1.56 14.46 -10.47
N ARG A 96 -1.39 15.62 -9.85
CA ARG A 96 -0.52 15.77 -8.68
C ARG A 96 -1.03 14.97 -7.47
N VAL A 97 -2.33 14.97 -7.23
CA VAL A 97 -2.98 14.20 -6.15
C VAL A 97 -2.63 12.71 -6.27
N TYR A 98 -2.71 12.15 -7.48
CA TYR A 98 -2.51 10.71 -7.73
C TYR A 98 -1.03 10.30 -7.82
N THR A 99 -0.12 11.20 -8.23
CA THR A 99 1.24 10.80 -8.62
C THR A 99 2.36 11.38 -7.76
N ALA A 100 2.12 12.46 -7.02
CA ALA A 100 3.18 13.14 -6.28
C ALA A 100 3.71 12.26 -5.13
N HIS A 101 5.01 11.97 -5.16
CA HIS A 101 5.67 11.10 -4.17
C HIS A 101 5.69 11.65 -2.73
N GLN A 102 5.52 12.96 -2.55
CA GLN A 102 5.49 13.59 -1.22
C GLN A 102 4.09 13.47 -0.61
N SER A 103 4.03 13.33 0.72
CA SER A 103 2.75 13.40 1.44
C SER A 103 2.11 14.77 1.22
N MET A 104 0.78 14.81 1.11
CA MET A 104 0.04 16.06 0.95
C MET A 104 -0.41 16.64 2.29
N HIS A 105 -0.26 15.89 3.38
CA HIS A 105 -0.57 16.32 4.75
C HIS A 105 0.59 17.05 5.44
N SER A 106 1.78 17.12 4.81
CA SER A 106 2.98 17.72 5.42
C SER A 106 3.03 19.26 5.38
N ALA A 107 1.89 19.95 5.23
CA ALA A 107 1.84 21.42 5.14
C ALA A 107 0.68 22.07 5.94
N GLU A 108 0.34 21.53 7.12
CA GLU A 108 -0.33 22.32 8.16
C GLU A 108 0.69 22.68 9.25
N ILE A 109 1.63 23.57 8.93
CA ILE A 109 2.10 24.53 9.93
C ILE A 109 0.94 25.49 10.11
N ILE A 110 0.18 25.26 11.18
CA ILE A 110 -0.87 26.14 11.66
C ILE A 110 -0.24 27.53 11.82
N PRO A 111 -0.78 28.60 11.18
CA PRO A 111 -0.41 29.95 11.58
C PRO A 111 -0.94 30.18 12.99
N ASP A 112 -0.04 30.51 13.91
CA ASP A 112 -0.30 30.93 15.28
C ASP A 112 -1.62 31.70 15.42
N MET A 113 -2.63 31.09 16.05
CA MET A 113 -3.74 31.80 16.68
C MET A 113 -4.08 31.13 18.03
N ASP A 114 -3.44 31.67 19.06
CA ASP A 114 -3.95 32.01 20.39
C ASP A 114 -4.98 31.07 21.09
N ASP A 115 -4.48 30.38 22.11
CA ASP A 115 -5.00 30.18 23.48
C ASP A 115 -6.53 30.16 23.73
N SER A 116 -7.03 29.03 24.32
CA SER A 116 -8.13 28.92 25.34
C SER A 116 -8.96 27.61 25.26
N VAL A 117 -8.51 26.53 25.93
CA VAL A 117 -9.14 25.62 26.96
C VAL A 117 -10.70 25.37 26.96
N PRO A 118 -11.31 24.25 27.48
CA PRO A 118 -10.85 22.94 28.02
C PRO A 118 -11.54 21.64 27.49
N GLU A 119 -10.88 20.54 27.88
CA GLU A 119 -11.22 19.12 28.14
C GLU A 119 -12.68 18.60 28.35
N SER A 120 -12.88 17.33 27.91
CA SER A 120 -13.80 16.27 28.39
C SER A 120 -15.15 16.03 27.70
N THR A 121 -15.28 14.90 26.98
CA THR A 121 -16.10 13.73 27.37
C THR A 121 -15.97 12.58 26.35
N ALA A 122 -15.89 11.34 26.86
CA ALA A 122 -15.57 10.09 26.16
C ALA A 122 -16.67 9.55 25.21
N PRO A 123 -16.36 8.56 24.34
CA PRO A 123 -17.35 7.60 23.88
C PRO A 123 -17.10 6.15 24.38
N ASP A 124 -18.21 5.42 24.42
CA ASP A 124 -18.49 4.07 24.94
C ASP A 124 -17.75 2.89 24.26
N PRO A 125 -17.70 1.70 24.90
CA PRO A 125 -16.88 0.57 24.49
C PRO A 125 -17.65 -0.41 23.59
N ALA A 126 -17.24 -0.53 22.33
CA ALA A 126 -17.58 -1.68 21.48
C ALA A 126 -16.58 -1.82 20.32
N ASP A 127 -15.29 -1.94 20.63
CA ASP A 127 -14.29 -2.41 19.66
C ASP A 127 -13.54 -3.61 20.23
N LEU A 128 -13.73 -4.76 19.57
CA LEU A 128 -12.99 -5.98 19.83
C LEU A 128 -11.55 -5.76 19.35
N CYS A 129 -10.68 -5.48 20.30
CA CYS A 129 -9.25 -5.30 20.11
C CYS A 129 -8.60 -6.64 19.77
N GLY A 130 -8.19 -6.82 18.52
CA GLY A 130 -7.13 -7.76 18.16
C GLY A 130 -5.82 -7.23 18.73
N SER A 131 -5.22 -7.98 19.64
CA SER A 131 -3.94 -7.64 20.26
C SER A 131 -2.81 -7.78 19.24
N SER A 132 -2.33 -6.65 18.74
CA SER A 132 -1.11 -6.56 17.93
C SER A 132 -0.21 -5.51 18.56
N ASP A 133 1.04 -5.87 18.84
CA ASP A 133 2.08 -4.98 19.36
C ASP A 133 2.13 -3.65 18.59
N PRO A 134 2.17 -2.47 19.25
CA PRO A 134 2.02 -1.17 18.59
C PRO A 134 3.30 -0.62 17.92
N ASP A 135 4.36 -1.39 17.66
CA ASP A 135 5.67 -0.78 17.35
C ASP A 135 6.51 -1.39 16.22
N ALA A 136 5.86 -1.90 15.16
CA ALA A 136 6.53 -2.09 13.87
C ALA A 136 5.73 -1.42 12.75
N VAL A 137 5.72 -0.08 12.75
CA VAL A 137 5.17 0.68 11.62
C VAL A 137 5.97 0.34 10.37
N LEU A 138 5.35 -0.39 9.45
CA LEU A 138 5.96 -0.69 8.16
C LEU A 138 6.17 0.58 7.37
N GLU A 139 7.39 0.75 6.84
CA GLU A 139 7.77 1.91 6.07
C GLU A 139 7.15 1.85 4.66
N PRO A 140 6.32 2.83 4.26
CA PRO A 140 5.82 2.95 2.89
C PRO A 140 6.94 3.40 1.93
N ALA A 141 6.84 3.05 0.65
CA ALA A 141 7.87 3.43 -0.32
C ALA A 141 7.91 4.95 -0.62
N SER A 142 6.83 5.68 -0.33
CA SER A 142 6.70 7.12 -0.60
C SER A 142 5.66 7.77 0.30
N GLY A 143 5.58 9.10 0.28
CA GLY A 143 4.49 9.84 0.92
C GLY A 143 3.12 9.61 0.27
N LEU A 144 3.07 9.29 -1.02
CA LEU A 144 1.84 8.79 -1.66
C LEU A 144 1.37 7.48 -1.00
N GLY A 145 2.29 6.53 -0.84
CA GLY A 145 2.02 5.27 -0.14
C GLY A 145 1.64 5.48 1.32
N ALA A 146 2.30 6.39 2.02
CA ALA A 146 1.96 6.71 3.41
C ALA A 146 0.53 7.25 3.56
N ASP A 147 0.12 8.16 2.69
CA ASP A 147 -1.22 8.75 2.73
C ASP A 147 -2.31 7.71 2.42
N LEU A 148 -2.08 6.84 1.43
CA LEU A 148 -3.00 5.74 1.08
C LEU A 148 -3.04 4.67 2.18
N LEU A 149 -1.90 4.29 2.75
CA LEU A 149 -1.86 3.33 3.87
C LEU A 149 -2.58 3.90 5.10
N GLY A 150 -2.43 5.19 5.37
CA GLY A 150 -3.18 5.88 6.41
C GLY A 150 -4.69 5.81 6.20
N LEU A 151 -5.16 5.95 4.95
CA LEU A 151 -6.58 5.75 4.62
C LEU A 151 -7.04 4.33 4.94
N TYR A 152 -6.26 3.31 4.55
CA TYR A 152 -6.57 1.91 4.86
C TYR A 152 -6.72 1.68 6.38
N GLN A 153 -5.76 2.18 7.16
CA GLN A 153 -5.75 2.03 8.62
C GLN A 153 -6.94 2.72 9.31
N ARG A 154 -7.44 3.83 8.76
CA ARG A 154 -8.62 4.52 9.30
C ARG A 154 -9.96 3.88 8.88
N GLY A 155 -9.97 3.05 7.83
CA GLY A 155 -11.17 2.37 7.34
C GLY A 155 -12.28 3.31 6.84
N GLU A 156 -11.93 4.54 6.46
CA GLU A 156 -12.89 5.58 6.09
C GLU A 156 -13.53 5.30 4.72
N GLN A 157 -14.86 5.29 4.66
CA GLN A 157 -15.62 5.21 3.40
C GLN A 157 -15.23 4.02 2.48
N CYS A 158 -14.91 2.88 3.08
CA CYS A 158 -14.69 1.63 2.35
C CYS A 158 -15.97 1.17 1.62
N ASP A 159 -15.82 0.69 0.39
CA ASP A 159 -16.92 0.31 -0.52
C ASP A 159 -16.94 -1.21 -0.81
N ILE A 160 -15.97 -1.96 -0.29
CA ILE A 160 -15.89 -3.41 -0.38
C ILE A 160 -15.25 -4.01 0.87
N THR A 161 -15.65 -5.24 1.18
CA THR A 161 -15.03 -6.07 2.23
C THR A 161 -14.46 -7.35 1.65
N ILE A 162 -13.34 -7.81 2.22
CA ILE A 162 -12.69 -9.06 1.87
C ILE A 162 -12.71 -9.97 3.10
N GLN A 163 -13.37 -11.11 2.99
CA GLN A 163 -13.37 -12.14 4.02
C GLN A 163 -12.27 -13.17 3.73
N VAL A 164 -11.42 -13.41 4.74
CA VAL A 164 -10.38 -14.44 4.73
C VAL A 164 -10.51 -15.23 6.03
N ALA A 165 -10.87 -16.51 5.91
CA ALA A 165 -11.31 -17.32 7.04
C ALA A 165 -12.41 -16.58 7.85
N GLU A 166 -12.16 -16.32 9.13
CA GLU A 166 -13.10 -15.63 10.04
C GLU A 166 -12.84 -14.12 10.15
N GLN A 167 -11.85 -13.58 9.44
CA GLN A 167 -11.52 -12.15 9.47
C GLN A 167 -12.07 -11.42 8.25
N VAL A 168 -12.45 -10.15 8.46
CA VAL A 168 -13.03 -9.28 7.43
C VAL A 168 -12.22 -8.00 7.35
N PHE A 169 -11.77 -7.65 6.14
CA PHE A 169 -10.97 -6.47 5.85
C PHE A 169 -11.80 -5.48 5.04
N SER A 170 -11.92 -4.25 5.52
CA SER A 170 -12.61 -3.17 4.79
C SER A 170 -11.63 -2.47 3.86
N CYS A 171 -12.01 -2.32 2.59
CA CYS A 171 -11.12 -1.88 1.52
C CYS A 171 -11.82 -0.95 0.53
N HIS A 172 -11.04 -0.47 -0.45
CA HIS A 172 -11.49 0.42 -1.52
C HIS A 172 -11.29 -0.25 -2.88
N ARG A 173 -12.37 -0.48 -3.62
CA ARG A 173 -12.35 -1.16 -4.93
C ARG A 173 -11.36 -0.53 -5.89
N ALA A 174 -11.36 0.79 -5.99
CA ALA A 174 -10.45 1.55 -6.83
C ALA A 174 -8.97 1.21 -6.58
N ILE A 175 -8.56 1.11 -5.30
CA ILE A 175 -7.17 0.79 -4.94
C ILE A 175 -6.85 -0.67 -5.23
N LEU A 176 -7.75 -1.60 -4.91
CA LEU A 176 -7.57 -3.02 -5.22
C LEU A 176 -7.41 -3.25 -6.74
N CYS A 177 -8.27 -2.65 -7.55
CA CYS A 177 -8.23 -2.74 -9.02
C CYS A 177 -7.00 -2.05 -9.63
N ALA A 178 -6.51 -0.97 -9.03
CA ALA A 178 -5.28 -0.33 -9.49
C ALA A 178 -4.06 -1.20 -9.23
N ARG A 179 -4.03 -1.87 -8.07
CA ARG A 179 -2.82 -2.49 -7.50
C ARG A 179 -2.73 -4.00 -7.68
N SER A 180 -3.82 -4.66 -8.08
CA SER A 180 -3.87 -6.10 -8.31
C SER A 180 -4.63 -6.42 -9.61
N GLN A 181 -3.96 -7.11 -10.53
CA GLN A 181 -4.59 -7.63 -11.74
C GLN A 181 -5.69 -8.67 -11.44
N TYR A 182 -5.56 -9.41 -10.33
CA TYR A 182 -6.59 -10.34 -9.86
C TYR A 182 -7.87 -9.60 -9.47
N PHE A 183 -7.77 -8.60 -8.58
CA PHE A 183 -8.95 -7.82 -8.19
C PHE A 183 -9.49 -7.02 -9.35
N ARG A 184 -8.63 -6.47 -10.21
CA ARG A 184 -9.07 -5.83 -11.44
C ARG A 184 -9.93 -6.78 -12.28
N ALA A 185 -9.47 -7.99 -12.56
CA ALA A 185 -10.22 -8.96 -13.35
C ALA A 185 -11.53 -9.41 -12.66
N MET A 186 -11.53 -9.55 -11.33
CA MET A 186 -12.70 -9.95 -10.55
C MET A 186 -13.77 -8.85 -10.45
N LEU A 187 -13.34 -7.61 -10.23
CA LEU A 187 -14.22 -6.50 -9.90
C LEU A 187 -14.60 -5.67 -11.13
N SER A 188 -13.80 -5.72 -12.21
CA SER A 188 -14.17 -5.09 -13.50
C SER A 188 -15.09 -6.00 -14.31
N GLY A 189 -16.23 -5.44 -14.76
CA GLY A 189 -17.16 -6.10 -15.68
C GLY A 189 -18.58 -6.26 -15.13
N SER A 190 -19.40 -7.06 -15.81
CA SER A 190 -20.82 -7.27 -15.52
C SER A 190 -21.14 -8.60 -14.80
N TRP A 191 -20.13 -9.19 -14.15
CA TRP A 191 -20.26 -10.46 -13.42
C TRP A 191 -20.86 -10.24 -12.03
N MET A 192 -21.46 -11.26 -11.40
CA MET A 192 -22.10 -11.07 -10.08
C MET A 192 -21.12 -10.52 -9.04
N GLU A 193 -19.87 -10.98 -9.08
CA GLU A 193 -18.77 -10.55 -8.21
C GLU A 193 -18.48 -9.05 -8.31
N SER A 194 -18.67 -8.41 -9.48
CA SER A 194 -18.44 -6.97 -9.62
C SER A 194 -19.44 -6.13 -8.83
N SER A 195 -20.64 -6.67 -8.55
CA SER A 195 -21.68 -6.02 -7.75
C SER A 195 -21.67 -6.37 -6.27
N ARG A 196 -20.79 -7.28 -5.82
CA ARG A 196 -20.74 -7.70 -4.41
C ARG A 196 -20.00 -6.68 -3.54
N GLN A 197 -20.58 -6.42 -2.38
CA GLN A 197 -19.96 -5.63 -1.30
C GLN A 197 -19.04 -6.46 -0.41
N CYS A 198 -19.08 -7.79 -0.52
CA CYS A 198 -18.21 -8.72 0.20
C CYS A 198 -17.72 -9.83 -0.73
N ILE A 199 -16.41 -10.07 -0.73
CA ILE A 199 -15.76 -11.17 -1.45
C ILE A 199 -15.05 -12.08 -0.45
N THR A 200 -15.13 -13.40 -0.67
CA THR A 200 -14.41 -14.37 0.17
C THR A 200 -13.21 -14.92 -0.59
N LEU A 201 -12.02 -14.80 -0.02
CA LEU A 201 -10.81 -15.41 -0.58
C LEU A 201 -10.44 -16.66 0.20
N GLN A 202 -9.98 -17.67 -0.53
CA GLN A 202 -9.58 -18.97 -0.02
C GLN A 202 -8.13 -19.23 -0.43
N GLY A 203 -7.40 -20.01 0.37
CA GLY A 203 -6.01 -20.40 0.07
C GLY A 203 -4.94 -19.41 0.54
N LEU A 204 -5.31 -18.40 1.32
CA LEU A 204 -4.38 -17.53 2.07
C LEU A 204 -4.96 -17.25 3.47
N GLY A 205 -4.09 -16.95 4.44
CA GLY A 205 -4.47 -16.65 5.82
C GLY A 205 -4.65 -15.15 6.08
N PRO A 206 -5.26 -14.76 7.21
CA PRO A 206 -5.48 -13.36 7.53
C PRO A 206 -4.18 -12.54 7.66
N ASP A 207 -3.12 -13.15 8.20
CA ASP A 207 -1.81 -12.49 8.35
C ASP A 207 -1.19 -12.16 7.00
N GLU A 208 -1.28 -13.07 6.02
CA GLU A 208 -0.85 -12.78 4.66
C GLU A 208 -1.72 -11.71 4.00
N MET A 209 -3.04 -11.76 4.20
CA MET A 209 -3.96 -10.75 3.64
C MET A 209 -3.62 -9.35 4.12
N GLU A 210 -3.32 -9.18 5.42
CA GLU A 210 -2.93 -7.89 5.99
C GLU A 210 -1.66 -7.35 5.33
N VAL A 211 -0.64 -8.21 5.11
CA VAL A 211 0.59 -7.82 4.38
C VAL A 211 0.28 -7.42 2.94
N LEU A 212 -0.58 -8.18 2.24
CA LEU A 212 -0.99 -7.88 0.87
C LEU A 212 -1.66 -6.50 0.79
N LEU A 213 -2.57 -6.18 1.72
CA LEU A 213 -3.27 -4.90 1.77
C LEU A 213 -2.32 -3.75 2.11
N GLN A 214 -1.45 -3.92 3.11
CA GLN A 214 -0.42 -2.94 3.43
C GLN A 214 0.49 -2.66 2.23
N PHE A 215 0.82 -3.67 1.43
CA PHE A 215 1.55 -3.50 0.18
C PHE A 215 0.74 -2.80 -0.92
N MET A 216 -0.54 -3.15 -1.11
CA MET A 216 -1.38 -2.52 -2.12
C MET A 216 -1.51 -1.01 -1.87
N TYR A 217 -1.77 -0.61 -0.63
CA TYR A 217 -1.93 0.81 -0.26
C TYR A 217 -0.59 1.53 -0.09
N GLY A 218 0.36 0.95 0.64
CA GLY A 218 1.59 1.62 1.05
C GLY A 218 2.80 1.39 0.16
N ALA A 219 2.76 0.34 -0.67
CA ALA A 219 3.95 -0.22 -1.32
C ALA A 219 5.10 -0.39 -0.31
N ILE A 220 4.81 -1.09 0.80
CA ILE A 220 5.75 -1.31 1.91
C ILE A 220 7.06 -1.92 1.42
N VAL A 221 8.17 -1.59 2.11
CA VAL A 221 9.53 -1.99 1.70
C VAL A 221 10.14 -3.09 2.58
N ASP A 222 9.35 -3.69 3.45
CA ASP A 222 9.74 -4.80 4.33
C ASP A 222 8.50 -5.64 4.69
N LEU A 223 8.70 -6.77 5.36
CA LEU A 223 7.61 -7.58 5.91
C LEU A 223 7.44 -7.31 7.41
N PRO A 224 6.22 -7.45 7.98
CA PRO A 224 6.05 -7.38 9.42
C PRO A 224 6.90 -8.42 10.14
N PRO A 225 7.37 -8.14 11.37
CA PRO A 225 8.04 -9.14 12.18
C PRO A 225 7.17 -10.39 12.35
N GLY A 226 7.76 -11.57 12.12
CA GLY A 226 7.06 -12.85 12.23
C GLY A 226 6.25 -13.27 11.00
N ALA A 227 6.09 -12.41 9.99
CA ALA A 227 5.42 -12.78 8.75
C ALA A 227 6.19 -13.89 8.01
N SER A 228 5.45 -14.86 7.48
CA SER A 228 6.03 -15.94 6.69
C SER A 228 6.30 -15.49 5.26
N ALA A 229 7.56 -15.17 4.95
CA ALA A 229 8.00 -14.79 3.61
C ALA A 229 7.53 -15.78 2.52
N SER A 230 7.52 -17.08 2.83
CA SER A 230 7.07 -18.13 1.91
C SER A 230 5.56 -18.11 1.65
N GLN A 231 4.73 -17.83 2.66
CA GLN A 231 3.28 -17.72 2.45
C GLN A 231 2.93 -16.41 1.75
N VAL A 232 3.60 -15.32 2.13
CA VAL A 232 3.41 -14.00 1.50
C VAL A 232 3.74 -14.04 0.01
N VAL A 233 4.83 -14.69 -0.43
CA VAL A 233 5.16 -14.74 -1.86
C VAL A 233 4.17 -15.59 -2.67
N LEU A 234 3.62 -16.66 -2.09
CA LEU A 234 2.57 -17.47 -2.72
C LEU A 234 1.27 -16.66 -2.86
N ALA A 235 0.88 -15.93 -1.82
CA ALA A 235 -0.28 -15.06 -1.84
C ALA A 235 -0.08 -13.86 -2.81
N ALA A 236 1.13 -13.32 -2.87
CA ALA A 236 1.51 -12.27 -3.81
C ALA A 236 1.39 -12.75 -5.26
N ASP A 237 1.84 -13.97 -5.57
CA ASP A 237 1.70 -14.58 -6.89
C ASP A 237 0.22 -14.81 -7.24
N MET A 238 -0.57 -15.33 -6.30
CA MET A 238 -2.02 -15.51 -6.47
C MET A 238 -2.74 -14.19 -6.83
N LEU A 239 -2.38 -13.08 -6.18
CA LEU A 239 -2.99 -11.77 -6.42
C LEU A 239 -2.25 -10.93 -7.49
N GLY A 240 -1.17 -11.45 -8.07
CA GLY A 240 -0.38 -10.78 -9.11
C GLY A 240 0.37 -9.53 -8.63
N LEU A 241 0.96 -9.58 -7.44
CA LEU A 241 1.71 -8.48 -6.80
C LEU A 241 3.22 -8.65 -6.98
N GLU A 242 3.72 -8.42 -8.20
CA GLU A 242 5.14 -8.61 -8.51
C GLU A 242 6.08 -7.77 -7.63
N GLY A 243 5.73 -6.53 -7.32
CA GLY A 243 6.55 -5.71 -6.42
C GLY A 243 6.62 -6.25 -4.98
N LEU A 244 5.63 -7.02 -4.51
CA LEU A 244 5.71 -7.67 -3.20
C LEU A 244 6.62 -8.90 -3.25
N LYS A 245 6.68 -9.59 -4.39
CA LYS A 245 7.66 -10.66 -4.64
C LYS A 245 9.09 -10.10 -4.58
N ASP A 246 9.32 -8.89 -5.11
CA ASP A 246 10.60 -8.18 -4.98
C ASP A 246 10.94 -7.84 -3.52
N VAL A 247 9.96 -7.44 -2.70
CA VAL A 247 10.15 -7.21 -1.26
C VAL A 247 10.56 -8.50 -0.56
N VAL A 248 9.85 -9.60 -0.82
CA VAL A 248 10.19 -10.92 -0.26
C VAL A 248 11.58 -11.36 -0.70
N GLU A 249 11.94 -11.15 -1.97
CA GLU A 249 13.28 -11.45 -2.49
C GLU A 249 14.37 -10.65 -1.76
N MET A 250 14.14 -9.35 -1.52
CA MET A 250 15.05 -8.50 -0.75
C MET A 250 15.20 -9.00 0.70
N VAL A 251 14.09 -9.35 1.36
CA VAL A 251 14.07 -9.88 2.74
C VAL A 251 14.81 -11.22 2.83
N LEU A 252 14.53 -12.17 1.94
CA LEU A 252 15.25 -13.45 1.90
C LEU A 252 16.74 -13.24 1.62
N THR A 253 17.07 -12.30 0.73
CA THR A 253 18.45 -11.94 0.43
C THR A 253 19.17 -11.32 1.62
N ARG A 254 18.48 -10.50 2.42
CA ARG A 254 19.00 -9.91 3.66
C ARG A 254 19.24 -11.00 4.72
N ASP A 255 18.22 -11.81 4.99
CA ASP A 255 18.14 -12.67 6.18
C ASP A 255 18.92 -13.97 6.01
N TYR A 256 18.79 -14.61 4.84
CA TYR A 256 19.51 -15.85 4.53
C TYR A 256 20.83 -15.57 3.83
N CYS A 257 20.83 -14.56 2.95
CA CYS A 257 21.91 -14.36 2.01
C CYS A 257 22.85 -13.19 2.32
N ARG A 258 22.62 -12.40 3.37
CA ARG A 258 23.44 -11.22 3.73
C ARG A 258 23.99 -10.39 2.54
N PHE A 259 23.24 -10.26 1.44
CA PHE A 259 23.65 -9.62 0.18
C PHE A 259 25.04 -10.09 -0.38
N PHE A 260 25.30 -11.41 -0.41
CA PHE A 260 26.61 -12.05 -0.64
C PHE A 260 27.58 -11.42 -1.66
N PRO A 261 28.85 -11.22 -1.27
CA PRO A 261 29.96 -11.14 -2.24
C PRO A 261 31.18 -12.05 -1.97
N LYS A 262 31.22 -12.85 -0.89
CA LYS A 262 32.13 -13.98 -0.62
C LYS A 262 31.47 -14.90 0.43
N PRO A 263 31.76 -16.21 0.49
CA PRO A 263 31.24 -17.06 1.57
C PRO A 263 31.84 -16.58 2.89
N ILE A 264 31.03 -15.84 3.65
CA ILE A 264 31.33 -15.54 5.05
C ILE A 264 31.15 -16.85 5.80
N ASP A 265 32.13 -17.27 6.62
CA ASP A 265 31.94 -18.45 7.46
C ASP A 265 30.64 -18.33 8.27
N GLY A 266 29.79 -19.35 8.19
CA GLY A 266 28.53 -19.42 8.91
C GLY A 266 27.24 -19.10 8.14
N VAL A 267 27.30 -18.67 6.86
CA VAL A 267 26.07 -18.47 6.04
C VAL A 267 25.74 -19.63 5.10
N GLN A 268 26.64 -20.60 4.94
CA GLN A 268 26.49 -21.72 3.99
C GLN A 268 25.18 -22.50 4.17
N ARG A 269 24.82 -22.78 5.43
CA ARG A 269 23.56 -23.46 5.76
C ARG A 269 22.35 -22.63 5.34
N THR A 270 22.34 -21.33 5.65
CA THR A 270 21.22 -20.45 5.32
C THR A 270 21.11 -20.19 3.81
N VAL A 271 22.23 -20.20 3.06
CA VAL A 271 22.20 -20.16 1.58
C VAL A 271 21.48 -21.38 1.01
N LEU A 272 21.81 -22.58 1.51
CA LEU A 272 21.21 -23.82 1.02
C LEU A 272 19.72 -23.92 1.36
N GLU A 273 19.33 -23.40 2.52
CA GLU A 273 17.92 -23.21 2.89
C GLU A 273 17.24 -22.24 1.90
N CYS A 274 17.84 -21.09 1.62
CA CYS A 274 17.33 -20.12 0.65
C CYS A 274 17.24 -20.69 -0.78
N LEU A 275 18.24 -21.46 -1.22
CA LEU A 275 18.25 -22.13 -2.52
C LEU A 275 17.04 -23.07 -2.67
N SER A 276 16.74 -23.82 -1.61
CA SER A 276 15.62 -24.76 -1.56
C SER A 276 14.27 -24.02 -1.59
N LEU A 277 14.16 -22.93 -0.81
CA LEU A 277 12.96 -22.10 -0.76
C LEU A 277 12.70 -21.40 -2.09
N THR A 278 13.71 -20.74 -2.66
CA THR A 278 13.57 -19.95 -3.90
C THR A 278 13.17 -20.79 -5.10
N HIS A 279 13.58 -22.07 -5.16
CA HIS A 279 13.10 -23.01 -6.17
C HIS A 279 11.60 -23.29 -6.02
N ALA A 280 11.16 -23.61 -4.80
CA ALA A 280 9.77 -23.94 -4.51
C ALA A 280 8.82 -22.74 -4.69
N LEU A 281 9.33 -21.52 -4.46
CA LEU A 281 8.56 -20.27 -4.49
C LEU A 281 8.61 -19.54 -5.84
N GLY A 282 9.28 -20.09 -6.85
CA GLY A 282 9.37 -19.49 -8.18
C GLY A 282 10.23 -18.22 -8.28
N LEU A 283 11.07 -17.94 -7.27
CA LEU A 283 11.99 -16.79 -7.24
C LEU A 283 13.28 -17.10 -8.03
N GLN A 284 13.16 -17.12 -9.37
CA GLN A 284 14.22 -17.60 -10.26
C GLN A 284 15.53 -16.81 -10.17
N ASN A 285 15.45 -15.49 -10.03
CA ASN A 285 16.64 -14.63 -9.94
C ASN A 285 17.45 -14.94 -8.69
N LEU A 286 16.82 -14.93 -7.51
CA LEU A 286 17.47 -15.30 -6.27
C LEU A 286 17.93 -16.76 -6.24
N HIS A 287 17.17 -17.68 -6.84
CA HIS A 287 17.57 -19.08 -6.97
C HIS A 287 18.90 -19.23 -7.73
N LEU A 288 19.07 -18.47 -8.83
CA LEU A 288 20.32 -18.45 -9.59
C LEU A 288 21.47 -17.83 -8.80
N LEU A 289 21.22 -16.79 -7.99
CA LEU A 289 22.23 -16.17 -7.13
C LEU A 289 22.67 -17.07 -5.96
N CYS A 290 21.83 -18.02 -5.55
CA CYS A 290 22.14 -18.98 -4.49
C CYS A 290 22.92 -20.22 -4.97
N LYS A 291 22.99 -20.48 -6.29
CA LYS A 291 23.76 -21.59 -6.89
C LYS A 291 25.25 -21.25 -7.01
#